data_AF-A0A4R6WVE1-F1
#
_entry.id   AF-A0A4R6WVE1-F1
#
_cell.length_a   1.000
_cell.length_b   1.000
_cell.length_c   1.000
_cell.angle_alpha   90.00
_cell.angle_beta   90.00
_cell.angle_gamma   90.00
#
_symmetry.space_group_name_H-M   'P 1'
#
loop_
_entity.id
_entity.type
_entity.pdbx_description
1 polymer ?
#
loop_
_entity_poly.entity_id
_entity_poly.type
_entity_poly.pdbx_seq_one_letter_code
_entity_poly.pdbx_strand_id
1 'polypeptide(L)'
;MNRPMMPKRLPNHLIFNILSQVYDRLDGLFEKITPEGWKDSRYHHDMMDERLSLYEDFNKPHPNSYYACHASQLENEEEEEDSPFTFENYFYGTFPPMYNDNMELLFCVSELLGDITNGANLYHAEQDERYYIPEQAIAEQLLAVAYDRHEIDSDTYTLRALILLCPLFEFMDDLHAYELLIAILKNMGYQLEYYDIELLHIADLQEAYHDLTYALLPVAQKERQQREILEELKAIITPYATKKLDLLDFQSIVALYNRKKICPIVLAYLHLYDCFPKGYPYRTTDYRDEQEEGDFL
;
A
#
# COMPACT_ATOMS: atom_id res chain seq x y z
N MET A 1 12.63 -14.68 26.42
CA MET A 1 11.47 -14.21 25.64
C MET A 1 11.07 -15.28 24.62
N ASN A 2 9.76 -15.49 24.41
CA ASN A 2 9.26 -16.26 23.27
C ASN A 2 9.60 -15.47 22.00
N ARG A 3 10.23 -16.11 21.01
CA ARG A 3 10.42 -15.51 19.67
C ARG A 3 9.06 -14.98 19.18
N PRO A 4 9.00 -13.80 18.55
CA PRO A 4 7.76 -13.34 17.94
C PRO A 4 7.26 -14.43 16.98
N MET A 5 6.06 -14.98 17.24
CA MET A 5 5.42 -15.90 16.31
C MET A 5 5.30 -15.21 14.96
N MET A 6 5.81 -15.85 13.92
CA MET A 6 5.63 -15.37 12.55
C MET A 6 4.13 -15.26 12.26
N PRO A 7 3.67 -14.12 11.72
CA PRO A 7 2.27 -13.95 11.37
C PRO A 7 1.87 -14.95 10.29
N LYS A 8 0.66 -15.48 10.39
CA LYS A 8 0.08 -16.39 9.40
C LYS A 8 -0.67 -15.59 8.33
N ARG A 9 -0.80 -16.13 7.13
CA ARG A 9 -1.71 -15.54 6.13
C ARG A 9 -3.15 -15.63 6.62
N LEU A 10 -3.90 -14.53 6.53
CA LEU A 10 -5.34 -14.55 6.79
C LEU A 10 -6.05 -15.42 5.73
N PRO A 11 -6.95 -16.35 6.12
CA PRO A 11 -7.68 -17.17 5.18
C PRO A 11 -8.48 -16.37 4.13
N ASN A 12 -8.44 -16.78 2.86
CA ASN A 12 -9.08 -16.06 1.75
C ASN A 12 -10.58 -15.80 1.97
N HIS A 13 -11.32 -16.74 2.56
CA HIS A 13 -12.74 -16.54 2.85
C HIS A 13 -12.99 -15.39 3.85
N LEU A 14 -12.05 -15.10 4.75
CA LEU A 14 -12.15 -13.96 5.65
C LEU A 14 -11.83 -12.65 4.92
N ILE A 15 -10.85 -12.64 4.02
CA ILE A 15 -10.54 -11.49 3.16
C ILE A 15 -11.74 -11.16 2.27
N PHE A 16 -12.35 -12.19 1.65
CA PHE A 16 -13.60 -12.06 0.89
C PHE A 16 -14.72 -11.45 1.74
N ASN A 17 -14.88 -11.92 2.98
CA ASN A 17 -15.90 -11.38 3.90
C ASN A 17 -15.61 -9.92 4.31
N ILE A 18 -14.35 -9.53 4.44
CA ILE A 18 -13.97 -8.13 4.71
C ILE A 18 -14.37 -7.27 3.51
N LEU A 19 -13.91 -7.62 2.31
CA LEU A 19 -14.20 -6.85 1.09
C LEU A 19 -15.68 -6.84 0.73
N SER A 20 -16.42 -7.91 1.00
CA SER A 20 -17.88 -7.96 0.84
C SER A 20 -18.58 -6.96 1.77
N GLN A 21 -18.15 -6.87 3.03
CA GLN A 21 -18.69 -5.89 3.98
C GLN A 21 -18.30 -4.45 3.64
N VAL A 22 -17.14 -4.23 3.01
CA VAL A 22 -16.78 -2.93 2.44
C VAL A 22 -17.75 -2.58 1.33
N TYR A 23 -17.95 -3.48 0.36
CA TYR A 23 -18.88 -3.29 -0.76
C TYR A 23 -20.29 -2.93 -0.28
N ASP A 24 -20.83 -3.67 0.71
CA ASP A 24 -22.16 -3.43 1.27
C ASP A 24 -22.29 -2.06 2.00
N ARG A 25 -21.19 -1.33 2.21
CA ARG A 25 -21.13 -0.05 2.93
C ARG A 25 -20.57 1.10 2.09
N LEU A 26 -20.32 0.90 0.79
CA LEU A 26 -19.75 1.92 -0.09
C LEU A 26 -20.62 3.18 -0.16
N ASP A 27 -21.94 3.06 -0.23
CA ASP A 27 -22.85 4.21 -0.31
C ASP A 27 -22.61 5.22 0.84
N GLY A 28 -22.47 4.73 2.07
CA GLY A 28 -22.20 5.58 3.23
C GLY A 28 -20.78 6.14 3.26
N LEU A 29 -19.85 5.56 2.49
CA LEU A 29 -18.49 6.08 2.33
C LEU A 29 -18.43 7.14 1.22
N PHE A 30 -19.15 6.96 0.11
CA PHE A 30 -19.29 7.95 -0.95
C PHE A 30 -19.76 9.29 -0.41
N GLU A 31 -20.80 9.30 0.43
CA GLU A 31 -21.32 10.53 1.03
C GLU A 31 -20.27 11.30 1.86
N LYS A 32 -19.25 10.61 2.38
CA LYS A 32 -18.19 11.22 3.19
C LYS A 32 -17.00 11.69 2.35
N ILE A 33 -16.53 10.85 1.43
CA ILE A 33 -15.32 11.08 0.64
C ILE A 33 -15.61 11.98 -0.56
N THR A 34 -16.74 11.77 -1.23
CA THR A 34 -17.10 12.50 -2.44
C THR A 34 -18.53 13.05 -2.34
N PRO A 35 -18.78 14.01 -1.42
CA PRO A 35 -20.13 14.54 -1.18
C PRO A 35 -20.75 15.22 -2.41
N GLU A 36 -19.93 15.68 -3.35
CA GLU A 36 -20.36 16.29 -4.62
C GLU A 36 -20.57 15.23 -5.73
N GLY A 37 -20.18 13.98 -5.50
CA GLY A 37 -20.25 12.87 -6.45
C GLY A 37 -18.88 12.32 -6.84
N TRP A 38 -18.79 11.01 -7.12
CA TRP A 38 -17.52 10.34 -7.47
C TRP A 38 -16.88 10.90 -8.73
N LYS A 39 -17.67 11.10 -9.79
CA LYS A 39 -17.16 11.56 -11.09
C LYS A 39 -16.57 12.96 -11.07
N ASP A 40 -17.08 13.82 -10.18
CA ASP A 40 -16.58 15.18 -10.00
C ASP A 40 -15.40 15.23 -9.01
N SER A 41 -15.09 14.11 -8.35
CA SER A 41 -13.97 14.02 -7.41
C SER A 41 -12.62 14.00 -8.12
N ARG A 42 -11.59 14.48 -7.41
CA ARG A 42 -10.20 14.36 -7.87
C ARG A 42 -9.78 12.91 -8.08
N TYR A 43 -10.23 11.98 -7.24
CA TYR A 43 -9.83 10.57 -7.31
C TYR A 43 -10.24 9.91 -8.63
N HIS A 44 -11.46 10.17 -9.07
CA HIS A 44 -11.93 9.70 -10.38
C HIS A 44 -11.13 10.33 -11.52
N HIS A 45 -10.86 11.65 -11.46
CA HIS A 45 -10.03 12.32 -12.46
C HIS A 45 -8.61 11.76 -12.53
N ASP A 46 -7.95 11.53 -11.39
CA ASP A 46 -6.60 10.94 -11.33
C ASP A 46 -6.59 9.54 -11.98
N MET A 47 -7.61 8.71 -11.74
CA MET A 47 -7.74 7.39 -12.40
C MET A 47 -8.01 7.50 -13.91
N MET A 48 -8.80 8.49 -14.35
CA MET A 48 -9.08 8.71 -15.76
C MET A 48 -7.86 9.24 -16.52
N ASP A 49 -7.07 10.11 -15.89
CA ASP A 49 -5.81 10.61 -16.44
C ASP A 49 -4.79 9.48 -16.59
N GLU A 50 -4.70 8.56 -15.63
CA GLU A 50 -3.85 7.38 -15.75
C GLU A 50 -4.30 6.48 -16.91
N ARG A 51 -5.60 6.18 -17.02
CA ARG A 51 -6.15 5.43 -18.15
C ARG A 51 -5.81 6.10 -19.48
N LEU A 52 -5.96 7.43 -19.57
CA LEU A 52 -5.61 8.17 -20.77
C LEU A 52 -4.13 8.03 -21.11
N SER A 53 -3.24 8.15 -20.12
CA SER A 53 -1.80 7.96 -20.30
C SER A 53 -1.47 6.57 -20.84
N LEU A 54 -2.06 5.51 -20.27
CA LEU A 54 -1.85 4.13 -20.71
C LEU A 54 -2.32 3.91 -22.16
N TYR A 55 -3.47 4.47 -22.51
CA TYR A 55 -4.01 4.38 -23.86
C TYR A 55 -3.19 5.16 -24.89
N GLU A 56 -2.73 6.37 -24.54
CA GLU A 56 -1.84 7.15 -25.39
C GLU A 56 -0.50 6.42 -25.60
N ASP A 57 0.05 5.80 -24.55
CA ASP A 57 1.26 4.98 -24.64
C ASP A 57 1.09 3.78 -25.56
N PHE A 58 -0.06 3.11 -25.53
CA PHE A 58 -0.40 2.02 -26.44
C PHE A 58 -0.46 2.47 -27.92
N ASN A 59 -0.99 3.67 -28.18
CA ASN A 59 -1.11 4.23 -29.52
C ASN A 59 0.18 4.89 -30.05
N LYS A 60 1.23 5.01 -29.22
CA LYS A 60 2.50 5.57 -29.69
C LYS A 60 3.10 4.63 -30.73
N PRO A 61 3.47 5.14 -31.93
CA PRO A 61 4.14 4.31 -32.93
C PRO A 61 5.47 3.82 -32.34
N HIS A 62 5.57 2.52 -32.10
CA HIS A 62 6.82 1.92 -31.66
C HIS A 62 7.88 2.13 -32.76
N PRO A 63 9.08 2.65 -32.44
CA PRO A 63 10.13 2.75 -33.43
C PRO A 63 10.44 1.35 -33.97
N ASN A 64 10.46 1.22 -35.30
CA ASN A 64 10.61 0.01 -36.12
C ASN A 64 11.88 -0.85 -35.88
N SER A 65 12.44 -0.91 -34.66
CA SER A 65 13.68 -1.64 -34.38
C SER A 65 13.49 -3.03 -33.76
N TYR A 66 12.28 -3.40 -33.30
CA TYR A 66 12.08 -4.71 -32.64
C TYR A 66 11.60 -5.85 -33.57
N TYR A 67 11.04 -5.53 -34.74
CA TYR A 67 10.55 -6.53 -35.71
C TYR A 67 11.34 -6.60 -37.03
N ALA A 68 12.56 -6.07 -37.06
CA ALA A 68 13.44 -6.15 -38.25
C ALA A 68 13.97 -7.57 -38.57
N CYS A 69 13.48 -8.64 -37.89
CA CYS A 69 13.93 -10.01 -38.16
C CYS A 69 13.02 -10.83 -39.11
N HIS A 70 11.85 -10.32 -39.53
CA HIS A 70 10.95 -11.10 -40.39
C HIS A 70 10.39 -10.36 -41.63
N ALA A 71 10.98 -9.20 -41.99
CA ALA A 71 10.56 -8.41 -43.14
C ALA A 71 11.07 -8.97 -44.49
N SER A 72 10.74 -10.22 -44.82
CA SER A 72 10.92 -10.72 -46.19
C SER A 72 9.80 -11.59 -46.74
N GLN A 73 8.71 -11.80 -46.00
CA GLN A 73 7.54 -12.52 -46.52
C GLN A 73 6.27 -11.94 -45.90
N LEU A 74 5.64 -10.99 -46.60
CA LEU A 74 4.21 -10.63 -46.57
C LEU A 74 4.07 -9.33 -47.39
N GLU A 75 4.29 -9.43 -48.70
CA GLU A 75 3.75 -8.45 -49.64
C GLU A 75 2.32 -8.90 -49.97
N ASN A 76 1.35 -7.99 -49.80
CA ASN A 76 -0.09 -8.12 -50.04
C ASN A 76 -0.97 -8.48 -48.83
N GLU A 77 -0.85 -7.74 -47.74
CA GLU A 77 -2.04 -7.43 -46.94
C GLU A 77 -2.41 -5.99 -47.30
N GLU A 78 -3.59 -5.84 -47.89
CA GLU A 78 -4.26 -4.55 -48.01
C GLU A 78 -4.18 -3.89 -46.63
N GLU A 79 -3.76 -2.63 -46.57
CA GLU A 79 -3.87 -1.82 -45.36
C GLU A 79 -5.37 -1.81 -44.98
N GLU A 80 -5.80 -2.79 -44.19
CA GLU A 80 -7.03 -2.69 -43.44
C GLU A 80 -6.88 -1.36 -42.70
N GLU A 81 -7.82 -0.44 -42.96
CA GLU A 81 -8.01 0.72 -42.12
C GLU A 81 -8.31 0.18 -40.72
N ASP A 82 -7.24 -0.07 -39.95
CA ASP A 82 -7.28 -0.47 -38.56
C ASP A 82 -8.03 0.65 -37.86
N SER A 83 -9.31 0.41 -37.59
CA SER A 83 -10.08 1.27 -36.70
C SER A 83 -9.26 1.38 -35.43
N PRO A 84 -8.78 2.60 -35.04
CA PRO A 84 -7.92 2.72 -33.88
C PRO A 84 -8.70 2.11 -32.72
N PHE A 85 -8.11 1.09 -32.10
CA PHE A 85 -8.71 0.36 -30.99
C PHE A 85 -9.18 1.42 -29.98
N THR A 86 -10.49 1.56 -29.78
CA THR A 86 -11.02 2.73 -29.07
C THR A 86 -10.58 2.72 -27.60
N PHE A 87 -10.63 3.88 -26.95
CA PHE A 87 -10.31 4.01 -25.53
C PHE A 87 -11.12 3.02 -24.68
N GLU A 88 -12.42 2.89 -24.94
CA GLU A 88 -13.30 1.96 -24.26
C GLU A 88 -12.96 0.49 -24.57
N ASN A 89 -12.59 0.18 -25.82
CA ASN A 89 -12.19 -1.18 -26.19
C ASN A 89 -10.85 -1.56 -25.54
N TYR A 90 -9.94 -0.61 -25.36
CA TYR A 90 -8.66 -0.82 -24.70
C TYR A 90 -8.80 -1.29 -23.26
N PHE A 91 -9.76 -0.73 -22.54
CA PHE A 91 -10.02 -1.09 -21.14
C PHE A 91 -11.12 -2.14 -20.97
N TYR A 92 -11.61 -2.74 -22.06
CA TYR A 92 -12.54 -3.86 -21.97
C TYR A 92 -11.89 -5.05 -21.24
N GLY A 93 -12.56 -5.57 -20.21
CA GLY A 93 -12.06 -6.69 -19.41
C GLY A 93 -11.00 -6.32 -18.36
N THR A 94 -10.77 -5.04 -18.11
CA THR A 94 -9.86 -4.54 -17.07
C THR A 94 -10.58 -4.24 -15.75
N PHE A 95 -9.84 -4.24 -14.64
CA PHE A 95 -10.35 -3.88 -13.32
C PHE A 95 -9.55 -2.73 -12.69
N PRO A 96 -10.21 -1.76 -12.01
CA PRO A 96 -11.66 -1.58 -11.92
C PRO A 96 -12.29 -1.19 -13.27
N PRO A 97 -13.53 -1.64 -13.57
CA PRO A 97 -14.21 -1.29 -14.81
C PRO A 97 -14.37 0.22 -14.96
N MET A 98 -14.23 0.71 -16.18
CA MET A 98 -14.50 2.12 -16.47
C MET A 98 -15.96 2.47 -16.16
N TYR A 99 -16.16 3.65 -15.58
CA TYR A 99 -17.48 4.22 -15.29
C TYR A 99 -18.34 3.39 -14.32
N ASN A 100 -17.72 2.49 -13.56
CA ASN A 100 -18.34 1.82 -12.42
C ASN A 100 -17.81 2.44 -11.12
N ASP A 101 -18.46 3.51 -10.68
CA ASP A 101 -18.07 4.30 -9.52
C ASP A 101 -17.85 3.40 -8.27
N ASN A 102 -18.75 2.46 -8.02
CA ASN A 102 -18.67 1.52 -6.88
C ASN A 102 -17.41 0.66 -6.92
N MET A 103 -17.06 0.11 -8.10
CA MET A 103 -15.86 -0.71 -8.25
C MET A 103 -14.57 0.10 -8.18
N GLU A 104 -14.58 1.34 -8.68
CA GLU A 104 -13.45 2.24 -8.54
C GLU A 104 -13.20 2.60 -7.06
N LEU A 105 -14.23 2.92 -6.29
CA LEU A 105 -14.08 3.17 -4.86
C LEU A 105 -13.70 1.89 -4.09
N LEU A 106 -14.31 0.74 -4.42
CA LEU A 106 -13.97 -0.54 -3.79
C LEU A 106 -12.49 -0.88 -4.00
N PHE A 107 -11.98 -0.68 -5.23
CA PHE A 107 -10.57 -0.83 -5.55
C PHE A 107 -9.70 0.04 -4.63
N CYS A 108 -10.02 1.33 -4.52
CA CYS A 108 -9.26 2.23 -3.65
C CYS A 108 -9.24 1.77 -2.18
N VAL A 109 -10.40 1.40 -1.63
CA VAL A 109 -10.50 0.94 -0.24
C VAL A 109 -9.80 -0.41 -0.04
N SER A 110 -9.75 -1.26 -1.06
CA SER A 110 -9.04 -2.54 -0.99
C SER A 110 -7.53 -2.37 -0.91
N GLU A 111 -6.96 -1.36 -1.58
CA GLU A 111 -5.53 -1.02 -1.46
C GLU A 111 -5.20 -0.51 -0.04
N LEU A 112 -6.08 0.31 0.54
CA LEU A 112 -5.94 0.76 1.94
C LEU A 112 -6.01 -0.40 2.95
N LEU A 113 -6.71 -1.49 2.64
CA LEU A 113 -6.64 -2.71 3.46
C LEU A 113 -5.24 -3.33 3.43
N GLY A 114 -4.58 -3.29 2.26
CA GLY A 114 -3.18 -3.67 2.10
C GLY A 114 -2.27 -2.83 2.99
N ASP A 115 -2.45 -1.50 2.99
CA ASP A 115 -1.68 -0.55 3.81
C ASP A 115 -1.76 -0.84 5.31
N ILE A 116 -2.96 -1.16 5.83
CA ILE A 116 -3.11 -1.59 7.23
C ILE A 116 -2.18 -2.76 7.53
N THR A 117 -2.14 -3.75 6.65
CA THR A 117 -1.40 -5.00 6.91
C THR A 117 0.08 -4.93 6.54
N ASN A 118 0.50 -3.91 5.79
CA ASN A 118 1.91 -3.57 5.60
C ASN A 118 2.50 -2.92 6.87
N GLY A 119 1.71 -2.10 7.56
CA GLY A 119 2.12 -1.40 8.79
C GLY A 119 1.68 -2.07 10.10
N ALA A 120 0.92 -3.16 10.05
CA ALA A 120 0.41 -3.81 11.25
C ALA A 120 0.13 -5.30 11.04
N ASN A 121 0.27 -6.07 12.12
CA ASN A 121 -0.29 -7.41 12.19
C ASN A 121 -1.69 -7.35 12.78
N LEU A 122 -2.61 -8.09 12.18
CA LEU A 122 -3.91 -8.37 12.78
C LEU A 122 -3.71 -9.43 13.86
N TYR A 123 -4.35 -9.31 15.02
CA TYR A 123 -4.38 -10.42 15.97
C TYR A 123 -5.75 -10.56 16.60
N HIS A 124 -6.13 -11.82 16.85
CA HIS A 124 -7.38 -12.12 17.53
C HIS A 124 -7.10 -12.24 19.03
N ALA A 125 -7.73 -11.38 19.85
CA ALA A 125 -7.43 -11.26 21.28
C ALA A 125 -7.55 -12.58 22.06
N GLU A 126 -8.41 -13.50 21.59
CA GLU A 126 -8.65 -14.79 22.23
C GLU A 126 -7.67 -15.90 21.80
N GLN A 127 -7.00 -15.76 20.66
CA GLN A 127 -6.23 -16.86 20.05
C GLN A 127 -4.71 -16.65 20.11
N ASP A 128 -4.25 -15.44 20.44
CA ASP A 128 -2.83 -15.04 20.38
C ASP A 128 -2.16 -15.33 19.01
N GLU A 129 -2.99 -15.51 17.97
CA GLU A 129 -2.54 -15.70 16.60
C GLU A 129 -2.48 -14.35 15.90
N ARG A 130 -1.37 -14.15 15.18
CA ARG A 130 -1.12 -12.98 14.35
C ARG A 130 -1.34 -13.33 12.89
N TYR A 131 -1.92 -12.40 12.15
CA TYR A 131 -2.21 -12.53 10.74
C TYR A 131 -1.75 -11.32 9.94
N TYR A 132 -1.35 -11.58 8.70
CA TYR A 132 -1.14 -10.58 7.66
C TYR A 132 -2.04 -10.89 6.45
N ILE A 133 -2.35 -9.88 5.64
CA ILE A 133 -3.11 -10.03 4.40
C ILE A 133 -2.15 -9.76 3.24
N PRO A 134 -1.80 -10.75 2.40
CA PRO A 134 -0.95 -10.50 1.24
C PRO A 134 -1.73 -9.75 0.16
N GLU A 135 -1.07 -8.77 -0.47
CA GLU A 135 -1.60 -7.97 -1.59
C GLU A 135 -2.25 -8.81 -2.68
N GLN A 136 -1.58 -9.89 -3.11
CA GLN A 136 -2.13 -10.82 -4.10
C GLN A 136 -3.49 -11.41 -3.67
N ALA A 137 -3.69 -11.68 -2.38
CA ALA A 137 -4.98 -12.18 -1.90
C ALA A 137 -6.05 -11.10 -1.89
N ILE A 138 -5.70 -9.83 -1.65
CA ILE A 138 -6.63 -8.71 -1.76
C ILE A 138 -7.11 -8.60 -3.20
N ALA A 139 -6.20 -8.54 -4.17
CA ALA A 139 -6.52 -8.47 -5.59
C ALA A 139 -7.41 -9.65 -6.05
N GLU A 140 -7.08 -10.88 -5.64
CA GLU A 140 -7.87 -12.06 -5.96
C GLU A 140 -9.28 -12.02 -5.36
N GLN A 141 -9.40 -11.64 -4.09
CA GLN A 141 -10.70 -11.60 -3.42
C GLN A 141 -11.55 -10.40 -3.86
N LEU A 142 -10.93 -9.28 -4.24
CA LEU A 142 -11.60 -8.13 -4.81
C LEU A 142 -12.36 -8.50 -6.09
N LEU A 143 -11.68 -9.16 -7.03
CA LEU A 143 -12.29 -9.68 -8.25
C LEU A 143 -13.38 -10.71 -7.96
N ALA A 144 -13.18 -11.57 -6.95
CA ALA A 144 -14.18 -12.55 -6.56
C ALA A 144 -15.45 -11.89 -6.01
N VAL A 145 -15.31 -10.82 -5.20
CA VAL A 145 -16.46 -10.02 -4.74
C VAL A 145 -17.14 -9.34 -5.92
N ALA A 146 -16.41 -8.67 -6.80
CA ALA A 146 -16.99 -8.01 -7.97
C ALA A 146 -17.78 -8.99 -8.86
N TYR A 147 -17.25 -10.20 -9.07
CA TYR A 147 -17.92 -11.25 -9.83
C TYR A 147 -19.17 -11.79 -9.12
N ASP A 148 -19.08 -12.07 -7.81
CA ASP A 148 -20.21 -12.54 -6.98
C ASP A 148 -21.36 -11.52 -6.95
N ARG A 149 -21.03 -10.22 -6.99
CA ARG A 149 -22.01 -9.12 -7.04
C ARG A 149 -22.49 -8.77 -8.44
N HIS A 150 -22.04 -9.49 -9.47
CA HIS A 150 -22.37 -9.24 -10.88
C HIS A 150 -21.94 -7.85 -11.41
N GLU A 151 -20.91 -7.26 -10.81
CA GLU A 151 -20.31 -6.00 -11.24
C GLU A 151 -19.35 -6.17 -12.43
N ILE A 152 -18.86 -7.40 -12.62
CA ILE A 152 -18.04 -7.82 -13.75
C ILE A 152 -18.52 -9.16 -14.30
N ASP A 153 -18.24 -9.42 -15.57
CA ASP A 153 -18.56 -10.68 -16.22
C ASP A 153 -17.49 -11.77 -15.96
N SER A 154 -17.75 -12.99 -16.46
CA SER A 154 -16.83 -14.11 -16.31
C SER A 154 -15.50 -13.90 -17.02
N ASP A 155 -15.49 -13.14 -18.11
CA ASP A 155 -14.32 -12.96 -18.95
C ASP A 155 -13.35 -12.01 -18.23
N THR A 156 -13.86 -10.89 -17.72
CA THR A 156 -13.13 -9.93 -16.86
C THR A 156 -12.59 -10.63 -15.61
N TYR A 157 -13.41 -11.42 -14.93
CA TYR A 157 -13.00 -12.19 -13.75
C TYR A 157 -11.87 -13.18 -14.05
N THR A 158 -11.89 -13.79 -15.24
CA THR A 158 -10.86 -14.76 -15.69
C THR A 158 -9.57 -14.08 -16.12
N LEU A 159 -9.65 -12.92 -16.78
CA LEU A 159 -8.49 -12.14 -17.23
C LEU A 159 -7.65 -11.62 -16.06
N ARG A 160 -8.30 -11.26 -14.94
CA ARG A 160 -7.64 -10.73 -13.73
C ARG A 160 -6.72 -9.54 -13.98
N ALA A 161 -7.07 -8.69 -14.95
CA ALA A 161 -6.25 -7.56 -15.36
C ALA A 161 -6.50 -6.33 -14.47
N LEU A 162 -5.82 -6.27 -13.31
CA LEU A 162 -5.71 -5.04 -12.51
C LEU A 162 -4.59 -4.18 -13.10
N ILE A 163 -4.94 -2.99 -13.57
CA ILE A 163 -4.05 -2.19 -14.44
C ILE A 163 -3.80 -0.76 -13.96
N LEU A 164 -4.53 -0.31 -12.93
CA LEU A 164 -4.42 1.04 -12.41
C LEU A 164 -3.65 1.07 -11.11
N LEU A 165 -3.05 2.22 -10.83
CA LEU A 165 -2.61 2.57 -9.50
C LEU A 165 -3.79 3.17 -8.74
N CYS A 166 -3.86 2.92 -7.43
CA CYS A 166 -4.86 3.57 -6.61
C CYS A 166 -4.52 5.07 -6.48
N PRO A 167 -5.50 5.97 -6.68
CA PRO A 167 -5.30 7.39 -6.41
C PRO A 167 -5.01 7.60 -4.91
N LEU A 168 -4.19 8.59 -4.59
CA LEU A 168 -3.86 8.91 -3.21
C LEU A 168 -5.02 9.64 -2.56
N PHE A 169 -5.66 9.02 -1.56
CA PHE A 169 -6.66 9.69 -0.74
C PHE A 169 -5.98 10.78 0.11
N GLU A 170 -6.58 11.96 0.12
CA GLU A 170 -6.13 13.03 0.99
C GLU A 170 -6.66 12.82 2.41
N PHE A 171 -6.04 13.49 3.39
CA PHE A 171 -6.47 13.58 4.80
C PHE A 171 -7.99 13.38 4.98
N MET A 172 -8.51 12.88 6.09
CA MET A 172 -9.96 12.75 6.33
C MET A 172 -10.68 11.76 5.41
N ASP A 173 -10.50 11.82 4.09
CA ASP A 173 -11.03 10.83 3.17
C ASP A 173 -10.36 9.47 3.42
N ASP A 174 -9.04 9.50 3.59
CA ASP A 174 -8.25 8.37 4.07
C ASP A 174 -8.76 7.84 5.42
N LEU A 175 -9.02 8.73 6.37
CA LEU A 175 -9.47 8.41 7.72
C LEU A 175 -10.84 7.75 7.68
N HIS A 176 -11.79 8.24 6.87
CA HIS A 176 -13.11 7.65 6.74
C HIS A 176 -13.06 6.24 6.12
N ALA A 177 -12.18 6.02 5.15
CA ALA A 177 -11.94 4.69 4.60
C ALA A 177 -11.31 3.75 5.65
N TYR A 178 -10.30 4.22 6.39
CA TYR A 178 -9.70 3.45 7.48
C TYR A 178 -10.70 3.17 8.61
N GLU A 179 -11.55 4.10 8.99
CA GLU A 179 -12.63 3.88 9.97
C GLU A 179 -13.56 2.76 9.51
N LEU A 180 -13.95 2.73 8.23
CA LEU A 180 -14.76 1.63 7.70
C LEU A 180 -14.04 0.28 7.86
N LEU A 181 -12.78 0.20 7.42
CA LEU A 181 -11.98 -1.02 7.47
C LEU A 181 -11.76 -1.51 8.91
N ILE A 182 -11.36 -0.61 9.81
CA ILE A 182 -11.15 -0.91 11.22
C ILE A 182 -12.46 -1.31 11.90
N ALA A 183 -13.59 -0.71 11.55
CA ALA A 183 -14.89 -1.11 12.09
C ALA A 183 -15.26 -2.53 11.67
N ILE A 184 -14.98 -2.92 10.43
CA ILE A 184 -15.19 -4.29 9.93
C ILE A 184 -14.27 -5.25 10.69
N LEU A 185 -12.97 -4.95 10.78
CA LEU A 185 -11.99 -5.77 11.51
C LEU A 185 -12.38 -5.93 12.99
N LYS A 186 -12.86 -4.87 13.63
CA LYS A 186 -13.36 -4.89 15.01
C LYS A 186 -14.56 -5.80 15.18
N ASN A 187 -15.53 -5.73 14.28
CA ASN A 187 -16.71 -6.61 14.32
C ASN A 187 -16.33 -8.08 14.12
N MET A 188 -15.21 -8.34 13.43
CA MET A 188 -14.65 -9.67 13.23
C MET A 188 -13.69 -10.12 14.36
N GLY A 189 -13.51 -9.30 15.40
CA GLY A 189 -12.68 -9.65 16.58
C GLY A 189 -11.17 -9.36 16.42
N TYR A 190 -10.75 -8.64 15.38
CA TYR A 190 -9.34 -8.34 15.12
C TYR A 190 -8.88 -7.02 15.71
N GLN A 191 -7.76 -7.05 16.42
CA GLN A 191 -7.01 -5.89 16.90
C GLN A 191 -5.72 -5.71 16.11
N LEU A 192 -5.09 -4.53 16.24
CA LEU A 192 -3.85 -4.19 15.53
C LEU A 192 -2.64 -4.20 16.46
N GLU A 193 -1.58 -4.85 16.01
CA GLU A 193 -0.21 -4.67 16.49
C GLU A 193 0.58 -3.90 15.41
N TYR A 194 0.68 -2.58 15.61
CA TYR A 194 1.17 -1.60 14.66
C TYR A 194 2.67 -1.35 14.82
N TYR A 195 3.39 -1.26 13.70
CA TYR A 195 4.80 -0.91 13.62
C TYR A 195 5.00 0.17 12.55
N ASP A 196 5.82 1.16 12.84
CA ASP A 196 6.09 2.21 11.88
C ASP A 196 7.20 1.79 10.91
N ILE A 197 6.86 1.62 9.64
CA ILE A 197 7.79 1.16 8.59
C ILE A 197 8.97 2.12 8.42
N GLU A 198 8.77 3.43 8.57
CA GLU A 198 9.88 4.38 8.49
C GLU A 198 10.82 4.24 9.69
N LEU A 199 10.30 3.96 10.89
CA LEU A 199 11.15 3.68 12.06
C LEU A 199 11.91 2.36 11.93
N LEU A 200 11.31 1.32 11.33
CA LEU A 200 12.01 0.08 10.99
C LEU A 200 13.16 0.36 10.01
N HIS A 201 12.88 1.05 8.91
CA HIS A 201 13.89 1.39 7.91
C HIS A 201 15.02 2.26 8.49
N ILE A 202 14.69 3.22 9.36
CA ILE A 202 15.69 4.02 10.07
C ILE A 202 16.58 3.14 10.96
N ALA A 203 16.00 2.16 11.68
CA ALA A 203 16.76 1.24 12.51
C ALA A 203 17.73 0.41 11.66
N ASP A 204 17.26 -0.16 10.54
CA ASP A 204 18.07 -0.94 9.60
C ASP A 204 19.23 -0.10 9.03
N LEU A 205 18.97 1.15 8.65
CA LEU A 205 19.99 2.08 8.17
C LEU A 205 21.04 2.41 9.24
N GLN A 206 20.64 2.57 10.49
CA GLN A 206 21.57 2.83 11.60
C GLN A 206 22.43 1.60 11.93
N GLU A 207 21.85 0.40 11.86
CA GLU A 207 22.59 -0.86 11.99
C GLU A 207 23.62 -0.99 10.86
N ALA A 208 23.19 -0.80 9.60
CA ALA A 208 24.09 -0.81 8.45
C ALA A 208 25.21 0.23 8.57
N TYR A 209 24.92 1.42 9.11
CA TYR A 209 25.95 2.42 9.39
C TYR A 209 26.99 1.92 10.41
N HIS A 210 26.52 1.27 11.47
CA HIS A 210 27.38 0.72 12.52
C HIS A 210 28.27 -0.40 11.96
N ASP A 211 27.70 -1.33 11.20
CA ASP A 211 28.40 -2.45 10.57
C ASP A 211 29.54 -2.01 9.64
N LEU A 212 29.33 -0.92 8.88
CA LEU A 212 30.37 -0.35 8.02
C LEU A 212 31.62 0.07 8.78
N THR A 213 31.47 0.45 10.05
CA THR A 213 32.59 0.82 10.93
C THR A 213 33.57 -0.35 11.04
N TYR A 214 33.06 -1.57 11.18
CA TYR A 214 33.85 -2.78 11.38
C TYR A 214 34.10 -3.59 10.11
N ALA A 215 33.42 -3.28 9.00
CA ALA A 215 33.57 -3.98 7.73
C ALA A 215 35.02 -3.97 7.21
N LEU A 216 35.45 -5.05 6.54
CA LEU A 216 36.76 -5.14 5.89
C LEU A 216 36.77 -4.44 4.51
N LEU A 217 36.51 -3.12 4.52
CA LEU A 217 36.45 -2.28 3.32
C LEU A 217 37.51 -1.17 3.34
N PRO A 218 37.96 -0.69 2.17
CA PRO A 218 38.81 0.51 2.08
C PRO A 218 38.12 1.73 2.72
N VAL A 219 38.91 2.56 3.42
CA VAL A 219 38.40 3.73 4.17
C VAL A 219 37.53 4.64 3.30
N ALA A 220 37.98 4.98 2.09
CA ALA A 220 37.23 5.84 1.18
C ALA A 220 35.87 5.25 0.76
N GLN A 221 35.76 3.91 0.69
CA GLN A 221 34.50 3.24 0.38
C GLN A 221 33.56 3.26 1.59
N LYS A 222 34.08 3.03 2.80
CA LYS A 222 33.32 3.16 4.05
C LYS A 222 32.73 4.56 4.19
N GLU A 223 33.56 5.59 4.05
CA GLU A 223 33.14 7.00 4.17
C GLU A 223 32.11 7.40 3.10
N ARG A 224 32.15 6.78 1.92
CA ARG A 224 31.16 6.99 0.89
C ARG A 224 29.82 6.36 1.29
N GLN A 225 29.80 5.08 1.64
CA GLN A 225 28.58 4.38 2.01
C GLN A 225 27.94 4.95 3.28
N GLN A 226 28.75 5.31 4.28
CA GLN A 226 28.27 6.00 5.48
C GLN A 226 27.62 7.35 5.16
N ARG A 227 28.14 8.10 4.18
CA ARG A 227 27.51 9.34 3.73
C ARG A 227 26.21 9.11 2.98
N GLU A 228 26.14 8.07 2.14
CA GLU A 228 24.91 7.68 1.44
C GLU A 228 23.80 7.36 2.46
N ILE A 229 24.10 6.56 3.49
CA ILE A 229 23.16 6.26 4.58
C ILE A 229 22.74 7.52 5.34
N LEU A 230 23.67 8.41 5.69
CA LEU A 230 23.33 9.64 6.43
C LEU A 230 22.46 10.59 5.62
N GLU A 231 22.66 10.71 4.30
CA GLU A 231 21.77 11.51 3.46
C GLU A 231 20.39 10.87 3.30
N GLU A 232 20.30 9.55 3.27
CA GLU A 232 19.02 8.84 3.27
C GLU A 232 18.24 9.04 4.57
N LEU A 233 18.88 8.81 5.73
CA LEU A 233 18.31 9.11 7.05
C LEU A 233 17.81 10.56 7.14
N LYS A 234 18.60 11.49 6.64
CA LYS A 234 18.24 12.91 6.61
C LYS A 234 17.04 13.16 5.71
N ALA A 235 16.93 12.53 4.55
CA ALA A 235 15.78 12.67 3.66
C ALA A 235 14.49 12.21 4.35
N ILE A 236 14.53 11.08 5.07
CA ILE A 236 13.38 10.53 5.80
C ILE A 236 12.98 11.43 6.99
N ILE A 237 13.96 12.02 7.71
CA ILE A 237 13.69 12.79 8.94
C ILE A 237 13.32 14.26 8.66
N THR A 238 13.79 14.83 7.55
CA THR A 238 13.61 16.26 7.19
C THR A 238 12.14 16.73 7.21
N PRO A 239 11.15 15.94 6.74
CA PRO A 239 9.74 16.33 6.80
C PRO A 239 9.24 16.62 8.23
N TYR A 240 9.83 15.98 9.25
CA TYR A 240 9.39 16.08 10.64
C TYR A 240 10.23 17.03 11.50
N ALA A 241 11.54 17.13 11.19
CA ALA A 241 12.51 17.83 12.03
C ALA A 241 12.74 19.29 11.56
N THR A 242 12.34 20.26 12.37
CA THR A 242 12.64 21.69 12.13
C THR A 242 13.95 22.15 12.79
N LYS A 243 14.63 21.28 13.53
CA LYS A 243 15.88 21.55 14.26
C LYS A 243 16.91 20.47 13.95
N LYS A 244 18.18 20.79 14.14
CA LYS A 244 19.27 19.81 14.01
C LYS A 244 19.06 18.67 15.01
N LEU A 245 18.78 17.49 14.49
CA LEU A 245 18.66 16.22 15.21
C LEU A 245 19.93 15.40 14.95
N ASP A 246 20.39 14.63 15.92
CA ASP A 246 21.39 13.61 15.67
C ASP A 246 20.72 12.43 14.94
N LEU A 247 21.20 12.13 13.72
CA LEU A 247 20.62 11.10 12.86
C LEU A 247 20.94 9.68 13.34
N LEU A 248 21.89 9.52 14.27
CA LEU A 248 22.27 8.23 14.86
C LEU A 248 21.68 8.02 16.26
N ASP A 249 20.97 9.01 16.82
CA ASP A 249 20.23 8.89 18.08
C ASP A 249 18.79 8.42 17.82
N PHE A 250 18.61 7.11 17.75
CA PHE A 250 17.29 6.49 17.51
C PHE A 250 16.24 6.88 18.55
N GLN A 251 16.62 7.02 19.82
CA GLN A 251 15.67 7.37 20.87
C GLN A 251 15.09 8.77 20.64
N SER A 252 15.93 9.73 20.23
CA SER A 252 15.48 11.06 19.87
C SER A 252 14.61 11.06 18.61
N ILE A 253 14.88 10.19 17.63
CA ILE A 253 14.05 10.01 16.43
C ILE A 253 12.67 9.44 16.79
N VAL A 254 12.61 8.37 17.59
CA VAL A 254 11.34 7.79 18.08
C VAL A 254 10.52 8.83 18.85
N ALA A 255 11.17 9.66 19.69
CA ALA A 255 10.50 10.74 20.40
C ALA A 255 9.99 11.85 19.46
N LEU A 256 10.67 12.12 18.35
CA LEU A 256 10.20 13.05 17.31
C LEU A 256 8.95 12.50 16.63
N TYR A 257 8.97 11.23 16.20
CA TYR A 257 7.86 10.57 15.52
C TYR A 257 6.59 10.57 16.37
N ASN A 258 6.69 10.15 17.64
CA ASN A 258 5.57 10.20 18.59
C ASN A 258 4.97 11.61 18.79
N ARG A 259 5.71 12.69 18.52
CA ARG A 259 5.24 14.08 18.66
C ARG A 259 4.71 14.69 17.37
N LYS A 260 5.13 14.18 16.21
CA LYS A 260 4.99 14.86 14.91
C LYS A 260 4.26 14.04 13.86
N LYS A 261 4.43 12.72 13.85
CA LYS A 261 3.82 11.85 12.86
C LYS A 261 2.39 11.54 13.29
N ILE A 262 1.44 11.85 12.40
CA ILE A 262 0.04 11.50 12.55
C ILE A 262 -0.23 10.37 11.56
N CYS A 263 -0.62 9.20 12.05
CA CYS A 263 -0.98 8.07 11.22
C CYS A 263 -2.51 7.90 11.18
N PRO A 264 -3.15 7.99 10.00
CA PRO A 264 -4.60 7.81 9.84
C PRO A 264 -5.10 6.45 10.36
N ILE A 265 -4.32 5.37 10.18
CA ILE A 265 -4.65 4.03 10.70
C ILE A 265 -4.74 4.07 12.23
N VAL A 266 -3.77 4.70 12.91
CA VAL A 266 -3.76 4.84 14.38
C VAL A 266 -4.92 5.71 14.86
N LEU A 267 -5.25 6.78 14.14
CA LEU A 267 -6.40 7.64 14.46
C LEU A 267 -7.73 6.92 14.30
N ALA A 268 -7.95 6.22 13.18
CA ALA A 268 -9.15 5.42 12.95
C ALA A 268 -9.30 4.32 14.01
N TYR A 269 -8.18 3.67 14.37
CA TYR A 269 -8.15 2.70 15.47
C TYR A 269 -8.55 3.33 16.80
N LEU A 270 -7.94 4.46 17.17
CA LEU A 270 -8.27 5.18 18.40
C LEU A 270 -9.74 5.58 18.46
N HIS A 271 -10.30 6.09 17.35
CA HIS A 271 -11.70 6.49 17.29
C HIS A 271 -12.65 5.30 17.52
N LEU A 272 -12.33 4.12 16.99
CA LEU A 272 -13.23 2.97 17.07
C LEU A 272 -13.01 2.10 18.30
N TYR A 273 -11.79 2.03 18.82
CA TYR A 273 -11.45 1.20 19.98
C TYR A 273 -11.37 1.96 21.30
N ASP A 274 -11.40 3.29 21.27
CA ASP A 274 -11.16 4.17 22.42
C ASP A 274 -9.79 3.90 23.11
N CYS A 275 -8.85 3.29 22.38
CA CYS A 275 -7.49 3.01 22.85
C CYS A 275 -6.51 2.96 21.67
N PHE A 276 -5.22 3.07 21.97
CA PHE A 276 -4.17 2.93 20.95
C PHE A 276 -3.95 1.46 20.54
N PRO A 277 -3.56 1.19 19.28
CA PRO A 277 -3.12 -0.14 18.89
C PRO A 277 -1.87 -0.54 19.67
N LYS A 278 -1.62 -1.84 19.78
CA LYS A 278 -0.39 -2.35 20.39
C LYS A 278 0.80 -1.89 19.52
N GLY A 279 1.91 -1.48 20.14
CA GLY A 279 3.04 -0.87 19.43
C GLY A 279 2.97 0.66 19.28
N TYR A 280 1.88 1.29 19.76
CA TYR A 280 1.75 2.74 19.86
C TYR A 280 1.44 3.19 21.31
N PRO A 281 2.09 4.24 21.85
CA PRO A 281 3.17 5.02 21.25
C PRO A 281 4.45 4.20 21.04
N TYR A 282 5.23 4.60 20.05
CA TYR A 282 6.44 3.88 19.63
C TYR A 282 7.49 3.81 20.74
N ARG A 283 8.17 2.66 20.89
CA ARG A 283 9.30 2.49 21.81
C ARG A 283 10.52 1.99 21.05
N THR A 284 11.71 2.40 21.49
CA THR A 284 12.98 1.98 20.86
C THR A 284 13.17 0.46 20.84
N THR A 285 12.72 -0.22 21.90
CA THR A 285 12.77 -1.68 22.03
C THR A 285 11.93 -2.43 21.01
N ASP A 286 10.96 -1.77 20.38
CA ASP A 286 10.09 -2.40 19.39
C ASP A 286 10.79 -2.54 18.02
N TYR A 287 11.94 -1.87 17.84
CA TYR A 287 12.68 -1.77 16.57
C TYR A 287 14.17 -2.13 16.69
N ARG A 288 14.62 -2.55 17.87
CA ARG A 288 16.00 -2.99 18.12
C ARG A 288 15.98 -4.37 18.71
N ASP A 289 16.83 -5.26 18.21
CA ASP A 289 17.00 -6.58 18.80
C ASP A 289 17.51 -6.43 20.24
N GLU A 290 16.88 -7.13 21.19
CA GLU A 290 17.20 -7.10 22.63
C GLU A 290 18.63 -7.56 22.98
N GLN A 291 19.48 -7.90 21.99
CA GLN A 291 20.84 -8.39 22.21
C GLN A 291 21.88 -7.30 22.49
N GLU A 292 21.58 -6.01 22.28
CA GLU A 292 22.59 -4.95 22.45
C GLU A 292 22.72 -4.37 23.86
N GLU A 293 21.83 -4.69 24.81
CA GLU A 293 21.95 -4.21 26.21
C GLU A 293 22.82 -5.12 27.11
N GLY A 294 23.41 -6.19 26.57
CA GLY A 294 24.06 -7.25 27.36
C GLY A 294 25.58 -7.20 27.56
N ASP A 295 26.35 -6.53 26.70
CA ASP A 295 27.81 -6.77 26.61
C ASP A 295 28.70 -5.53 26.85
N PHE A 296 28.26 -4.61 27.73
CA PHE A 296 29.14 -3.56 28.25
C PHE A 296 28.97 -3.34 29.76
N LEU A 297 29.39 -4.32 30.56
CA LEU A 297 29.86 -4.11 31.95
C LEU A 297 31.13 -4.91 32.23
#